data_AF-B7G7K8-F1
#
_entry.id   AF-B7G7K8-F1
#
_cell.length_a   1.000
_cell.length_b   1.000
_cell.length_c   1.000
_cell.angle_alpha   90.00
_cell.angle_beta   90.00
_cell.angle_gamma   90.00
#
_symmetry.space_group_name_H-M   'P 1'
#
loop_
_entity.id
_entity.type
_entity.pdbx_description
1 polymer ?
#
loop_
_entity_poly.entity_id
_entity_poly.type
_entity_poly.pdbx_seq_one_letter_code
_entity_poly.pdbx_strand_id
1 'polypeptide(L)' 'MRKFFRELASGVRYCHANGIAHRDLKPENLLVHNSRTGSCTLKIADFGLSAAFG' A
#
# COMPACT_ATOMS: atom_id res chain seq x y z
N MET A 1 -0.66 -3.10 15.48
CA MET A 1 -0.06 -1.85 14.95
C MET A 1 1.19 -2.06 14.09
N ARG A 2 2.25 -2.72 14.58
CA ARG A 2 3.56 -2.79 13.86
C ARG A 2 3.55 -3.54 12.50
N LYS A 3 2.64 -4.50 12.30
CA LYS A 3 2.56 -5.28 11.06
C LYS A 3 2.11 -4.44 9.86
N PHE A 4 0.93 -3.83 9.93
CA PHE A 4 0.37 -3.05 8.82
C PHE A 4 1.23 -1.84 8.45
N PHE A 5 1.85 -1.19 9.43
CA PHE A 5 2.78 -0.10 9.15
C PHE A 5 4.01 -0.58 8.35
N ARG A 6 4.54 -1.77 8.67
CA ARG A 6 5.66 -2.38 7.93
C ARG A 6 5.24 -2.76 6.51
N GLU A 7 4.06 -3.34 6.34
CA GLU A 7 3.51 -3.69 5.03
C GLU A 7 3.25 -2.46 4.17
N LEU A 8 2.67 -1.40 4.76
CA LEU A 8 2.48 -0.10 4.11
C LEU A 8 3.81 0.49 3.66
N ALA A 9 4.79 0.60 4.56
CA ALA A 9 6.12 1.14 4.22
C ALA A 9 6.80 0.32 3.11
N SER A 10 6.67 -1.02 3.15
CA SER A 10 7.19 -1.89 2.09
C SER A 10 6.49 -1.68 0.75
N GLY A 11 5.17 -1.51 0.75
CA GLY A 11 4.39 -1.23 -0.46
C GLY A 11 4.73 0.13 -1.06
N VAL A 12 4.84 1.18 -0.25
CA VAL A 12 5.24 2.52 -0.69
C VAL A 12 6.66 2.51 -1.26
N ARG A 13 7.59 1.83 -0.59
CA ARG A 13 8.95 1.64 -1.10
C ARG A 13 8.96 0.97 -2.47
N TYR A 14 8.12 -0.04 -2.68
CA TYR A 14 7.98 -0.70 -3.98
C TYR A 14 7.46 0.24 -5.05
N CYS A 15 6.42 1.04 -4.76
CA CYS A 15 5.92 2.06 -5.69
C CYS A 15 7.02 3.06 -6.07
N HIS A 16 7.76 3.59 -5.09
CA HIS A 16 8.82 4.57 -5.33
C HIS A 16 9.99 3.97 -6.14
N ALA A 17 10.36 2.71 -5.90
CA ALA A 17 11.37 2.02 -6.69
C ALA A 17 10.98 1.83 -8.18
N ASN A 18 9.68 1.90 -8.48
CA ASN A 18 9.14 1.87 -9.84
C ASN A 18 8.75 3.28 -10.34
N GLY A 19 9.21 4.34 -9.67
CA GLY A 19 8.93 5.73 -10.05
C GLY A 19 7.46 6.12 -9.92
N ILE A 20 6.71 5.52 -8.99
CA ILE A 20 5.27 5.81 -8.80
C ILE A 20 5.04 6.43 -7.42
N ALA A 21 4.50 7.64 -7.37
CA ALA A 21 4.05 8.29 -6.14
C ALA A 21 2.54 8.11 -5.99
N HIS A 22 2.09 7.49 -4.90
CA HIS A 22 0.65 7.21 -4.68
C HIS A 22 -0.19 8.49 -4.49
N ARG A 23 0.34 9.46 -3.73
CA ARG A 23 -0.24 10.78 -3.40
C ARG A 23 -1.59 10.82 -2.66
N ASP A 24 -2.34 9.72 -2.58
CA ASP A 24 -3.61 9.64 -1.84
C ASP A 24 -3.61 8.50 -0.81
N LEU A 25 -2.57 8.44 0.05
CA LEU A 25 -2.49 7.43 1.11
C LEU A 25 -3.36 7.85 2.30
N LYS A 26 -4.45 7.12 2.50
CA LYS A 26 -5.42 7.28 3.58
C LYS A 26 -6.04 5.93 3.93
N PRO A 27 -6.61 5.74 5.13
CA PRO A 27 -7.14 4.44 5.56
C PRO A 27 -8.13 3.79 4.57
N GLU A 28 -8.92 4.58 3.86
CA GLU A 28 -9.87 4.14 2.85
C GLU A 28 -9.21 3.43 1.66
N ASN A 29 -7.96 3.80 1.34
CA ASN A 29 -7.16 3.24 0.26
C ASN A 29 -6.21 2.11 0.74
N LEU A 30 -6.32 1.69 2.01
CA LEU A 30 -5.55 0.60 2.61
C LEU A 30 -6.45 -0.61 2.86
N LEU A 31 -6.52 -1.50 1.86
CA LEU A 31 -7.35 -2.68 1.93
C LEU A 31 -6.67 -3.79 2.73
N VAL A 32 -7.45 -4.57 3.48
CA VAL A 32 -6.96 -5.73 4.22
C VAL A 32 -7.53 -7.01 3.60
N HIS A 33 -6.65 -7.86 3.09
CA HIS A 33 -7.01 -9.19 2.64
C HIS A 33 -6.86 -10.18 3.80
N ASN A 34 -7.96 -10.80 4.23
CA ASN A 34 -7.95 -11.88 5.22
C ASN A 34 -7.96 -13.24 4.51
N SER A 35 -6.87 -13.98 4.67
CA SER A 35 -6.72 -15.33 4.14
C SER A 35 -7.57 -16.33 4.91
N ARG A 36 -7.99 -17.42 4.25
CA ARG A 36 -8.62 -18.58 4.89
C ARG A 36 -7.76 -19.22 5.99
N THR A 37 -6.45 -18.99 5.97
CA THR A 37 -5.49 -19.46 6.98
C THR A 37 -5.34 -18.50 8.18
N GLY A 38 -6.14 -17.43 8.25
CA GLY A 38 -6.12 -16.44 9.33
C GLY A 38 -5.04 -15.36 9.18
N SER A 39 -4.33 -15.30 8.05
CA SER A 39 -3.36 -14.24 7.79
C SER A 39 -4.02 -13.00 7.17
N CYS A 40 -3.82 -11.83 7.80
CA CYS A 40 -4.25 -10.54 7.23
C CYS A 40 -3.08 -9.85 6.53
N THR A 41 -3.25 -9.41 5.28
CA THR A 41 -2.21 -8.66 4.53
C THR A 41 -2.77 -7.33 4.05
N LEU A 42 -2.03 -6.24 4.27
CA LEU A 42 -2.37 -4.92 3.77
C LEU A 42 -2.03 -4.78 2.28
N LYS A 43 -2.94 -4.18 1.51
CA LYS A 43 -2.78 -3.83 0.10
C LYS A 43 -3.08 -2.35 -0.10
N ILE A 44 -2.20 -1.68 -0.85
CA ILE A 44 -2.39 -0.30 -1.27
C ILE A 44 -3.29 -0.32 -2.52
N ALA A 45 -4.34 0.49 -2.54
CA ALA A 45 -5.32 0.57 -3.61
C ALA A 45 -5.60 2.02 -4.02
N ASP A 46 -6.29 2.17 -5.15
CA ASP A 46 -6.66 3.46 -5.75
C ASP A 46 -5.47 4.36 -6.14
N PHE A 47 -4.93 4.07 -7.33
CA PHE A 47 -3.86 4.85 -7.95
C PHE A 47 -4.40 5.99 -8.83
N GLY A 48 -5.68 6.37 -8.72
CA GLY A 48 -6.30 7.39 -9.57
C GLY A 48 -5.63 8.77 -9.47
N LEU A 49 -5.03 9.08 -8.32
CA LEU A 49 -4.24 10.29 -8.09
C LEU A 49 -2.74 10.04 -8.12
N SER A 50 -2.27 8.88 -8.58
CA SER A 50 -0.82 8.62 -8.64
C SER A 50 -0.12 9.41 -9.74
N ALA A 51 1.19 9.55 -9.62
CA ALA A 51 2.03 10.15 -10.65
C ALA A 51 3.31 9.34 -10.84
N ALA A 52 3.72 9.22 -12.11
CA ALA A 52 5.07 8.78 -12.43
C ALA A 52 6.07 9.90 -12.09
N PHE A 53 7.21 9.54 -11.52
CA PHE A 53 8.31 10.45 -11.21
C PHE A 53 9.64 9.70 -11.33
N GLY A 54 10.67 10.42 -11.76
CA GLY A 54 11.98 9.86 -12.08
C GLY A 54 12.66 10.69 -13.16
#